data_AF-A0A9P7QBM6-F1
#
_entry.id   AF-A0A9P7QBM6-F1
#
_cell.length_a   1.000
_cell.length_b   1.000
_cell.length_c   1.000
_cell.angle_alpha   90.00
_cell.angle_beta   90.00
_cell.angle_gamma   90.00
#
_symmetry.space_group_name_H-M   'P 1'
#
loop_
_entity.id
_entity.type
_entity.pdbx_description
1 polymer ?
#
loop_
_entity_poly.entity_id
_entity_poly.type
_entity_poly.pdbx_seq_one_letter_code
_entity_poly.pdbx_strand_id
1 'polypeptide(L)'
;MDAGHPSQQVAGETEDSMLFSFPPILSLPISYDGRRINLTQHTQSTDPPEPLEFQIVTGDPVKVALDYATENGGIRVPFICAANSSAPGRRYRDQRPTYEEDFCRRSNLFDTLTMVDTPLYPISETGRIFSDRVAVYFGPREDNYKVLGPIPNLPVVSVPPVRKPGVKGNGSSYSKKKDKSTMREKICGALRVCLDHEYDRVVIGDFGLGDGSLNPPQ
;
A
#
# COMPACT_ATOMS: atom_id res chain seq x y z
N MET A 1 -46.65 -51.34 -11.76
CA MET A 1 -45.57 -51.72 -10.85
C MET A 1 -44.50 -52.39 -11.70
N ASP A 2 -43.26 -51.97 -11.81
CA ASP A 2 -42.59 -50.71 -11.48
C ASP A 2 -41.31 -50.76 -12.33
N ALA A 3 -41.01 -49.69 -13.06
CA ALA A 3 -39.89 -49.63 -13.99
C ALA A 3 -38.66 -49.08 -13.26
N GLY A 4 -37.68 -49.94 -12.97
CA GLY A 4 -36.44 -49.55 -12.32
C GLY A 4 -35.54 -48.74 -13.26
N HIS A 5 -35.39 -47.44 -12.98
CA HIS A 5 -34.33 -46.59 -13.52
C HIS A 5 -32.95 -47.03 -13.02
N PRO A 6 -31.91 -47.09 -13.87
CA PRO A 6 -30.53 -47.03 -13.40
C PRO A 6 -30.14 -45.56 -13.21
N SER A 7 -29.99 -45.16 -11.95
CA SER A 7 -29.38 -43.87 -11.58
C SER A 7 -27.92 -43.83 -12.01
N GLN A 8 -27.59 -42.90 -12.89
CA GLN A 8 -26.23 -42.44 -13.12
C GLN A 8 -25.68 -41.87 -11.81
N GLN A 9 -24.68 -42.53 -11.23
CA GLN A 9 -23.82 -41.89 -10.25
C GLN A 9 -22.89 -40.94 -11.02
N VAL A 10 -23.25 -39.65 -10.95
CA VAL A 10 -22.39 -38.53 -11.29
C VAL A 10 -21.15 -38.64 -10.41
N ALA A 11 -19.99 -38.83 -11.04
CA ALA A 11 -18.70 -38.72 -10.39
C ALA A 11 -18.64 -37.35 -9.72
N GLY A 12 -18.54 -37.34 -8.40
CA GLY A 12 -18.30 -36.12 -7.64
C GLY A 12 -17.04 -35.48 -8.15
N GLU A 13 -17.19 -34.37 -8.87
CA GLU A 13 -16.14 -33.41 -9.08
C GLU A 13 -15.62 -33.06 -7.69
N THR A 14 -14.43 -33.57 -7.42
CA THR A 14 -13.67 -33.19 -6.25
C THR A 14 -13.40 -31.71 -6.46
N GLU A 15 -14.18 -30.86 -5.77
CA GLU A 15 -13.81 -29.46 -5.58
C GLU A 15 -12.45 -29.51 -4.88
N ASP A 16 -11.43 -29.53 -5.72
CA ASP A 16 -10.04 -29.34 -5.36
C ASP A 16 -10.00 -27.94 -4.78
N SER A 17 -10.26 -27.88 -3.47
CA SER A 17 -9.87 -26.79 -2.62
C SER A 17 -8.35 -26.72 -2.73
N MET A 18 -7.89 -26.11 -3.82
CA MET A 18 -6.56 -25.54 -3.91
C MET A 18 -6.51 -24.53 -2.77
N LEU A 19 -6.09 -25.02 -1.62
CA LEU A 19 -5.44 -24.24 -0.60
C LEU A 19 -4.35 -23.48 -1.33
N PHE A 20 -4.67 -22.28 -1.80
CA PHE A 20 -3.67 -21.30 -2.19
C PHE A 20 -2.89 -21.05 -0.90
N SER A 21 -1.83 -21.83 -0.69
CA SER A 21 -0.80 -21.56 0.29
C SER A 21 -0.09 -20.32 -0.22
N PHE A 22 -0.70 -19.16 0.02
CA PHE A 22 -0.10 -17.90 -0.27
C PHE A 22 1.25 -17.83 0.46
N PRO A 23 2.31 -17.35 -0.22
CA PRO A 23 3.63 -17.33 0.38
C PRO A 23 3.60 -16.59 1.73
N PRO A 24 4.37 -17.07 2.73
CA PRO A 24 4.46 -16.39 4.01
C PRO A 24 5.06 -14.99 3.84
N ILE A 25 5.19 -14.27 4.96
CA ILE A 25 5.91 -12.99 5.03
C ILE A 25 7.24 -13.10 4.26
N LEU A 26 7.39 -12.30 3.21
CA LEU A 26 8.56 -12.34 2.33
C LEU A 26 9.71 -11.44 2.82
N SER A 27 9.42 -10.53 3.74
CA SER A 27 10.41 -9.62 4.34
C SER A 27 9.93 -9.12 5.71
N LEU A 28 10.85 -8.97 6.66
CA LEU A 28 10.55 -8.30 7.92
C LEU A 28 10.41 -6.79 7.70
N PRO A 29 9.32 -6.16 8.19
CA PRO A 29 9.15 -4.72 8.09
C PRO A 29 10.09 -3.96 9.04
N ILE A 30 10.43 -2.73 8.67
CA ILE A 30 11.32 -1.83 9.41
C ILE A 30 10.51 -0.62 9.88
N SER A 31 10.48 -0.39 11.19
CA SER A 31 9.90 0.83 11.77
C SER A 31 10.87 2.00 11.69
N TYR A 32 10.35 3.16 11.30
CA TYR A 32 11.05 4.46 11.27
C TYR A 32 10.54 5.42 12.34
N ASP A 33 9.93 4.91 13.41
CA ASP A 33 9.51 5.71 14.54
C ASP A 33 10.73 6.25 15.32
N GLY A 34 10.81 7.57 15.50
CA GLY A 34 11.98 8.24 16.10
C GLY A 34 13.31 8.11 15.33
N ARG A 35 13.35 7.37 14.22
CA ARG A 35 14.57 7.11 13.44
C ARG A 35 14.90 8.31 12.56
N ARG A 36 16.10 8.87 12.76
CA ARG A 36 16.69 9.85 11.83
C ARG A 36 17.26 9.13 10.63
N ILE A 37 16.82 9.55 9.44
CA ILE A 37 17.40 9.12 8.17
C ILE A 37 18.43 10.17 7.78
N ASN A 38 19.70 9.79 7.80
CA ASN A 38 20.79 10.64 7.32
C ASN A 38 20.94 10.37 5.83
N LEU A 39 20.18 11.09 5.02
CA LEU A 39 20.36 11.03 3.58
C LEU A 39 21.66 11.76 3.21
N THR A 40 22.63 11.01 2.70
CA THR A 40 23.77 11.61 2.02
C THR A 40 23.27 12.09 0.67
N GLN A 41 23.32 13.40 0.40
CA GLN A 41 23.14 13.87 -0.97
C GLN A 41 24.31 13.32 -1.78
N HIS A 42 24.03 12.35 -2.65
CA HIS A 42 24.98 11.92 -3.67
C HIS A 42 25.05 13.00 -4.76
N THR A 43 25.81 14.06 -4.50
CA THR A 43 26.21 15.08 -5.49
C THR A 43 27.51 14.68 -6.21
N GLN A 44 27.74 13.39 -6.42
CA GLN A 44 28.96 12.90 -7.10
C GLN A 44 28.86 12.89 -8.62
N SER A 45 27.69 13.12 -9.20
CA SER A 45 27.56 13.26 -10.65
C SER A 45 27.97 14.66 -11.10
N THR A 46 28.89 14.72 -12.07
CA THR A 46 29.21 15.95 -12.81
C THR A 46 28.24 16.19 -13.97
N ASP A 47 27.42 15.19 -14.29
CA ASP A 47 26.32 15.33 -15.23
C ASP A 47 25.13 16.02 -14.55
N PRO A 48 24.41 16.92 -15.26
CA PRO A 48 23.19 17.51 -14.73
C PRO A 48 22.22 16.37 -14.35
N PRO A 49 21.62 16.40 -13.15
CA PRO A 49 20.65 15.39 -12.77
C PRO A 49 19.53 15.36 -13.80
N GLU A 50 19.16 14.18 -14.28
CA GLU A 50 17.97 14.05 -15.12
C GLU A 50 16.78 14.69 -14.38
N PRO A 51 15.95 15.47 -15.08
CA PRO A 51 14.86 16.19 -14.45
C PRO A 51 13.90 15.18 -13.82
N LEU A 52 13.50 15.45 -12.57
CA LEU A 52 12.50 14.66 -11.87
C LEU A 52 11.18 14.66 -12.68
N GLU A 53 10.75 13.48 -13.11
CA GLU A 53 9.54 13.31 -13.88
C GLU A 53 8.33 13.08 -12.96
N PHE A 54 7.25 13.82 -13.19
CA PHE A 54 5.99 13.63 -12.49
C PHE A 54 4.91 13.22 -13.48
N GLN A 55 4.26 12.09 -13.21
CA GLN A 55 3.14 11.58 -14.00
C GLN A 55 1.91 11.41 -13.12
N ILE A 56 0.74 11.79 -13.66
CA ILE A 56 -0.55 11.53 -13.04
C ILE A 56 -1.22 10.43 -13.85
N VAL A 57 -1.43 9.28 -13.22
CA VAL A 57 -2.01 8.09 -13.85
C VAL A 57 -3.30 7.72 -13.14
N THR A 58 -4.35 7.42 -13.91
CA THR A 58 -5.60 6.90 -13.37
C THR A 58 -5.49 5.38 -13.23
N GLY A 59 -5.71 4.86 -12.02
CA GLY A 59 -5.71 3.42 -11.77
C GLY A 59 -5.43 3.05 -10.32
N ASP A 60 -5.40 1.74 -10.05
CA ASP A 60 -4.94 1.20 -8.76
C ASP A 60 -3.42 1.42 -8.62
N PRO A 61 -2.93 2.11 -7.57
CA PRO A 61 -1.52 2.47 -7.47
C PRO A 61 -0.59 1.26 -7.33
N VAL A 62 -1.07 0.14 -6.76
CA VAL A 62 -0.28 -1.09 -6.69
C VAL A 62 -0.18 -1.72 -8.08
N LYS A 63 -1.26 -1.77 -8.88
CA LYS A 63 -1.17 -2.21 -10.29
C LYS A 63 -0.21 -1.33 -11.08
N VAL A 64 -0.31 -0.01 -10.97
CA VAL A 64 0.61 0.93 -11.65
C VAL A 64 2.07 0.62 -11.30
N ALA A 65 2.39 0.39 -10.02
CA ALA A 65 3.73 0.04 -9.59
C ALA A 65 4.22 -1.32 -10.16
N LEU A 66 3.33 -2.33 -10.20
CA LEU A 66 3.64 -3.67 -10.70
C LEU A 66 3.77 -3.72 -12.23
N ASP A 67 2.91 -3.00 -12.94
CA ASP A 67 2.95 -2.87 -14.40
C ASP A 67 4.23 -2.13 -14.80
N TYR A 68 4.58 -1.04 -14.10
CA TYR A 68 5.86 -0.34 -14.30
C TYR A 68 7.06 -1.28 -14.14
N ALA A 69 7.06 -2.11 -13.09
CA ALA A 69 8.13 -3.08 -12.88
C ALA A 69 8.22 -4.09 -14.03
N THR A 70 7.08 -4.55 -14.56
CA THR A 70 7.03 -5.50 -15.67
C THR A 70 7.55 -4.87 -16.97
N GLU A 71 7.14 -3.64 -17.28
CA GLU A 71 7.49 -2.93 -18.51
C GLU A 71 8.94 -2.44 -18.51
N ASN A 72 9.52 -2.17 -17.33
CA ASN A 72 10.85 -1.58 -17.18
C ASN A 72 11.88 -2.57 -16.63
N GLY A 73 11.81 -3.84 -17.05
CA GLY A 73 12.87 -4.81 -16.79
C GLY A 73 13.04 -5.21 -15.31
N GLY A 74 11.97 -5.16 -14.51
CA GLY A 74 11.97 -5.57 -13.12
C GLY A 74 12.29 -4.45 -12.12
N ILE A 75 12.31 -3.18 -12.55
CA ILE A 75 12.53 -2.04 -11.66
C ILE A 75 11.38 -1.96 -10.64
N ARG A 76 11.69 -2.24 -9.38
CA ARG A 76 10.71 -2.25 -8.29
C ARG A 76 10.39 -0.82 -7.85
N VAL A 77 9.10 -0.49 -7.77
CA VAL A 77 8.65 0.86 -7.38
C VAL A 77 7.88 0.79 -6.06
N PRO A 78 8.33 1.47 -4.99
CA PRO A 78 7.61 1.54 -3.73
C PRO A 78 6.25 2.21 -3.89
N PHE A 79 5.27 1.67 -3.19
CA PHE A 79 3.97 2.30 -3.00
C PHE A 79 3.88 2.97 -1.61
N ILE A 80 3.54 4.25 -1.57
CA ILE A 80 3.23 4.95 -0.31
C ILE A 80 1.76 4.70 0.05
N CYS A 81 1.54 3.84 1.05
CA CYS A 81 0.23 3.46 1.53
C CYS A 81 -0.26 4.42 2.63
N ALA A 82 -1.47 4.95 2.45
CA ALA A 82 -2.17 5.75 3.46
C ALA A 82 -2.67 4.84 4.61
N ALA A 83 -1.78 4.57 5.55
CA ALA A 83 -2.02 3.60 6.62
C ALA A 83 -2.97 4.13 7.69
N ASN A 84 -3.66 3.25 8.38
CA ASN A 84 -4.31 3.56 9.64
C ASN A 84 -3.23 3.84 10.71
N SER A 85 -3.51 4.70 11.69
CA SER A 85 -2.53 4.94 12.76
C SER A 85 -2.62 3.92 13.91
N SER A 86 -3.74 3.20 14.03
CA SER A 86 -4.06 2.38 15.22
C SER A 86 -3.90 0.88 15.00
N ALA A 87 -4.27 0.35 13.83
CA ALA A 87 -4.07 -1.06 13.48
C ALA A 87 -4.11 -1.26 11.96
N PRO A 88 -3.38 -2.25 11.40
CA PRO A 88 -3.29 -2.47 9.96
C PRO A 88 -4.65 -2.86 9.37
N GLY A 89 -4.98 -2.29 8.20
CA GLY A 89 -6.24 -2.55 7.49
C GLY A 89 -7.50 -2.17 8.27
N ARG A 90 -7.37 -1.44 9.37
CA ARG A 90 -8.49 -1.14 10.26
C ARG A 90 -9.43 -0.12 9.61
N ARG A 91 -10.68 -0.53 9.48
CA ARG A 91 -11.79 0.36 9.11
C ARG A 91 -12.26 1.19 10.29
N TYR A 92 -12.59 2.45 10.05
CA TYR A 92 -13.42 3.22 10.98
C TYR A 92 -14.89 3.00 10.63
N ARG A 93 -15.72 2.69 11.64
CA ARG A 93 -17.16 2.41 11.47
C ARG A 93 -17.81 3.48 10.57
N ASP A 94 -18.69 3.03 9.67
CA ASP A 94 -19.48 3.85 8.73
C ASP A 94 -18.75 4.53 7.58
N GLN A 95 -17.44 4.30 7.39
CA GLN A 95 -16.71 4.81 6.21
C GLN A 95 -16.65 3.79 5.10
N ARG A 96 -16.56 4.20 3.83
CA ARG A 96 -16.22 3.28 2.73
C ARG A 96 -14.88 2.57 3.03
N PRO A 97 -14.64 1.35 2.50
CA PRO A 97 -13.36 0.67 2.69
C PRO A 97 -12.22 1.61 2.33
N THR A 98 -11.22 1.69 3.20
CA THR A 98 -10.00 2.44 2.88
C THR A 98 -9.18 1.64 1.90
N TYR A 99 -8.30 2.32 1.16
CA TYR A 99 -7.37 1.62 0.28
C TYR A 99 -6.50 0.61 1.06
N GLU A 100 -6.01 0.96 2.25
CA GLU A 100 -5.25 0.03 3.10
C GLU A 100 -6.06 -1.23 3.47
N GLU A 101 -7.35 -1.09 3.79
CA GLU A 101 -8.22 -2.24 4.10
C GLU A 101 -8.34 -3.18 2.90
N ASP A 102 -8.59 -2.62 1.71
CA ASP A 102 -8.64 -3.38 0.46
C ASP A 102 -7.29 -4.05 0.17
N PHE A 103 -6.20 -3.30 0.31
CA PHE A 103 -4.86 -3.79 0.04
C PHE A 103 -4.45 -4.92 0.99
N CYS A 104 -4.76 -4.81 2.28
CA CYS A 104 -4.57 -5.88 3.27
C CYS A 104 -5.36 -7.14 2.94
N ARG A 105 -6.53 -7.05 2.29
CA ARG A 105 -7.30 -8.23 1.87
C ARG A 105 -6.73 -8.93 0.65
N ARG A 106 -6.04 -8.18 -0.21
CA ARG A 106 -5.52 -8.70 -1.48
C ARG A 106 -4.02 -8.97 -1.50
N SER A 107 -3.35 -8.88 -0.35
CA SER A 107 -1.90 -9.06 -0.20
C SER A 107 -1.56 -9.68 1.15
N ASN A 108 -0.29 -9.98 1.40
CA ASN A 108 0.20 -10.32 2.74
C ASN A 108 0.57 -9.10 3.60
N LEU A 109 0.13 -7.87 3.25
CA LEU A 109 0.49 -6.68 4.04
C LEU A 109 0.04 -6.82 5.50
N PHE A 110 -1.16 -7.35 5.74
CA PHE A 110 -1.66 -7.57 7.09
C PHE A 110 -0.76 -8.50 7.90
N ASP A 111 -0.40 -9.66 7.34
CA ASP A 111 0.48 -10.64 7.98
C ASP A 111 1.86 -10.05 8.22
N THR A 112 2.41 -9.35 7.22
CA THR A 112 3.70 -8.64 7.31
C THR A 112 3.73 -7.66 8.47
N LEU A 113 2.62 -6.96 8.73
CA LEU A 113 2.53 -5.94 9.79
C LEU A 113 2.17 -6.50 11.18
N THR A 114 1.69 -7.74 11.27
CA THR A 114 1.14 -8.30 12.53
C THR A 114 1.92 -9.48 13.08
N MET A 115 2.64 -10.24 12.25
CA MET A 115 3.34 -11.45 12.64
C MET A 115 4.81 -11.21 13.07
N VAL A 116 5.19 -9.95 13.29
CA VAL A 116 6.49 -9.60 13.84
C VAL A 116 6.49 -9.66 15.37
N ASP A 117 7.64 -10.00 15.97
CA ASP A 117 7.78 -10.09 17.43
C ASP A 117 7.58 -8.74 18.15
N THR A 118 7.91 -7.64 17.47
CA THR A 118 7.77 -6.28 18.01
C THR A 118 6.57 -5.56 17.41
N PRO A 119 5.68 -4.97 18.22
CA PRO A 119 4.51 -4.28 17.71
C PRO A 119 4.91 -3.05 16.86
N LEU A 120 4.38 -2.98 15.64
CA LEU A 120 4.58 -1.83 14.73
C LEU A 120 3.45 -0.80 14.82
N TYR A 121 2.33 -1.20 15.41
CA TYR A 121 1.16 -0.36 15.64
C TYR A 121 0.94 -0.18 17.15
N PRO A 122 0.41 0.97 17.60
CA PRO A 122 0.05 2.13 16.79
C PRO A 122 1.26 2.86 16.16
N ILE A 123 1.09 3.36 14.94
CA ILE A 123 2.13 4.19 14.29
C ILE A 123 2.08 5.58 14.90
N SER A 124 3.23 6.10 15.35
CA SER A 124 3.35 7.45 15.90
C SER A 124 3.00 8.55 14.88
N GLU A 125 2.83 9.80 15.33
CA GLU A 125 2.43 10.91 14.47
C GLU A 125 3.38 11.13 13.28
N THR A 126 4.67 10.88 13.43
CA THR A 126 5.66 10.97 12.32
C THR A 126 6.29 9.62 11.98
N GLY A 127 5.70 8.54 12.50
CA GLY A 127 6.12 7.16 12.27
C GLY A 127 5.80 6.69 10.85
N ARG A 128 6.62 5.77 10.36
CA ARG A 128 6.50 5.11 9.06
C ARG A 128 6.95 3.66 9.22
N ILE A 129 6.40 2.76 8.42
CA ILE A 129 6.84 1.36 8.36
C ILE A 129 7.20 1.04 6.92
N PHE A 130 8.40 0.50 6.69
CA PHE A 130 8.82 0.00 5.39
C PHE A 130 8.66 -1.53 5.35
N SER A 131 7.99 -2.04 4.34
CA SER A 131 7.89 -3.47 4.04
C SER A 131 8.48 -3.72 2.66
N ASP A 132 9.61 -4.42 2.57
CA ASP A 132 10.31 -4.56 1.29
C ASP A 132 9.54 -5.42 0.28
N ARG A 133 8.94 -6.53 0.71
CA ARG A 133 8.30 -7.52 -0.18
C ARG A 133 6.87 -7.82 0.27
N VAL A 134 5.92 -7.03 -0.20
CA VAL A 134 4.50 -7.29 -0.02
C VAL A 134 3.98 -8.06 -1.24
N ALA A 135 3.61 -9.32 -1.05
CA ALA A 135 3.06 -10.18 -2.09
C ALA A 135 1.60 -9.83 -2.36
N VAL A 136 1.21 -9.70 -3.62
CA VAL A 136 -0.15 -9.32 -4.03
C VAL A 136 -0.82 -10.50 -4.71
N TYR A 137 -1.92 -10.97 -4.13
CA TYR A 137 -2.60 -12.20 -4.53
C TYR A 137 -3.74 -11.93 -5.49
N PHE A 138 -4.45 -10.83 -5.27
CA PHE A 138 -5.63 -10.49 -6.02
C PHE A 138 -5.51 -9.08 -6.60
N GLY A 139 -6.11 -8.90 -7.77
CA GLY A 139 -6.29 -7.61 -8.41
C GLY A 139 -7.19 -6.68 -7.58
N PRO A 140 -7.34 -5.43 -8.02
CA PRO A 140 -8.19 -4.46 -7.34
C PRO A 140 -9.66 -4.85 -7.46
N ARG A 141 -10.51 -4.16 -6.69
CA ARG A 141 -11.96 -4.43 -6.65
C ARG A 141 -12.63 -4.31 -8.02
N GLU A 142 -12.16 -3.39 -8.86
CA GLU A 142 -12.66 -3.16 -10.22
C GLU A 142 -12.49 -4.39 -11.11
N ASP A 143 -11.44 -5.19 -10.87
CA ASP A 143 -11.17 -6.44 -11.58
C ASP A 143 -11.79 -7.67 -10.86
N ASN A 144 -12.75 -7.44 -9.95
CA ASN A 144 -13.39 -8.45 -9.11
C ASN A 144 -12.40 -9.35 -8.35
N TYR A 145 -11.29 -8.79 -7.86
CA TYR A 145 -10.25 -9.53 -7.13
C TYR A 145 -9.69 -10.72 -7.92
N LYS A 146 -9.49 -10.57 -9.23
CA LYS A 146 -8.88 -11.60 -10.07
C LYS A 146 -7.54 -12.07 -9.49
N VAL A 147 -7.32 -13.38 -9.41
CA VAL A 147 -6.05 -13.98 -8.94
C VAL A 147 -4.91 -13.54 -9.86
N LEU A 148 -3.81 -13.06 -9.27
CA LEU A 148 -2.59 -12.65 -9.99
C LEU A 148 -1.60 -13.82 -10.08
N GLY A 149 -1.02 -14.03 -11.26
CA GLY A 149 -0.08 -15.12 -11.52
C GLY A 149 0.93 -14.74 -12.62
N PRO A 150 2.26 -14.91 -12.39
CA PRO A 150 2.91 -15.29 -11.14
C PRO A 150 2.65 -14.27 -10.02
N ILE A 151 2.72 -14.66 -8.74
CA ILE A 151 2.44 -13.77 -7.59
C ILE A 151 3.46 -12.63 -7.55
N PRO A 152 3.07 -11.39 -7.90
CA PRO A 152 3.99 -10.26 -7.86
C PRO A 152 4.20 -9.76 -6.42
N ASN A 153 5.25 -8.99 -6.21
CA ASN A 153 5.46 -8.26 -4.96
C ASN A 153 6.03 -6.87 -5.21
N LEU A 154 5.83 -5.97 -4.25
CA LEU A 154 6.36 -4.62 -4.29
C LEU A 154 6.76 -4.10 -2.90
N PRO A 155 7.61 -3.06 -2.84
CA PRO A 155 7.91 -2.35 -1.60
C PRO A 155 6.73 -1.47 -1.20
N VAL A 156 6.47 -1.37 0.11
CA VAL A 156 5.37 -0.57 0.65
C VAL A 156 5.87 0.28 1.81
N VAL A 157 5.59 1.57 1.76
CA VAL A 157 5.81 2.49 2.87
C VAL A 157 4.46 2.85 3.49
N SER A 158 4.16 2.28 4.65
CA SER A 158 2.94 2.53 5.40
C SER A 158 3.11 3.78 6.27
N VAL A 159 2.34 4.83 6.00
CA VAL A 159 2.38 6.10 6.74
C VAL A 159 0.96 6.59 7.01
N PRO A 160 0.61 6.94 8.26
CA PRO A 160 -0.69 7.50 8.53
C PRO A 160 -0.77 8.95 8.03
N PRO A 161 -1.74 9.33 7.19
CA PRO A 161 -1.97 10.74 6.85
C PRO A 161 -2.47 11.54 8.07
N VAL A 162 -2.48 12.87 7.97
CA VAL A 162 -3.25 13.69 8.93
C VAL A 162 -4.72 13.33 8.79
N ARG A 163 -5.45 13.20 9.90
CA ARG A 163 -6.83 12.75 9.86
C ARG A 163 -7.81 13.87 10.16
N LYS A 164 -8.79 14.05 9.27
CA LYS A 164 -9.89 15.02 9.37
C LYS A 164 -9.37 16.40 9.82
N PRO A 165 -8.37 16.97 9.10
CA PRO A 165 -7.80 18.26 9.47
C PRO A 165 -8.87 19.36 9.42
N GLY A 166 -8.59 20.48 10.06
CA GLY A 166 -9.39 21.68 9.81
C GLY A 166 -9.19 22.13 8.37
N VAL A 167 -10.28 22.35 7.63
CA VAL A 167 -10.25 22.84 6.24
C VAL A 167 -11.01 24.16 6.08
N LYS A 168 -10.68 24.91 5.03
CA LYS A 168 -11.32 26.18 4.63
C LYS A 168 -11.54 26.22 3.12
N GLY A 169 -12.20 27.27 2.62
CA GLY A 169 -12.44 27.46 1.19
C GLY A 169 -13.23 26.30 0.59
N ASN A 170 -14.30 25.88 1.27
CA ASN A 170 -15.13 24.74 0.90
C ASN A 170 -14.37 23.40 0.78
N GLY A 171 -13.37 23.17 1.63
CA GLY A 171 -12.58 21.94 1.64
C GLY A 171 -11.40 21.93 0.67
N SER A 172 -11.07 23.07 0.04
CA SER A 172 -9.97 23.17 -0.91
C SER A 172 -8.59 23.24 -0.26
N SER A 173 -8.48 23.70 0.99
CA SER A 173 -7.19 23.92 1.63
C SER A 173 -7.26 23.86 3.16
N TYR A 174 -6.11 23.60 3.80
CA TYR A 174 -6.00 23.51 5.26
C TYR A 174 -6.32 24.85 5.94
N SER A 175 -7.10 24.82 7.02
CA SER A 175 -7.34 26.00 7.87
C SER A 175 -6.20 26.21 8.88
N LYS A 176 -5.56 25.13 9.34
CA LYS A 176 -4.45 25.17 10.30
C LYS A 176 -3.11 24.93 9.61
N LYS A 177 -2.16 25.85 9.82
CA LYS A 177 -0.78 25.70 9.34
C LYS A 177 -0.10 24.43 9.90
N LYS A 178 -0.42 24.05 11.15
CA LYS A 178 0.10 22.84 11.78
C LYS A 178 -0.28 21.58 11.00
N ASP A 179 -1.55 21.43 10.61
CA ASP A 179 -2.03 20.27 9.87
C ASP A 179 -1.32 20.15 8.51
N LYS A 180 -1.19 21.27 7.79
CA LYS A 180 -0.43 21.32 6.52
C LYS A 180 1.05 20.96 6.71
N SER A 181 1.69 21.47 7.76
CA SER A 181 3.09 21.15 8.09
C SER A 181 3.27 19.68 8.45
N THR A 182 2.35 19.12 9.23
CA THR A 182 2.38 17.73 9.67
C THR A 182 2.16 16.78 8.47
N MET A 183 1.23 17.11 7.57
CA MET A 183 1.04 16.36 6.33
C MET A 183 2.31 16.37 5.48
N ARG A 184 2.92 17.56 5.31
CA ARG A 184 4.19 17.70 4.59
C ARG A 184 5.30 16.85 5.22
N GLU A 185 5.43 16.86 6.53
CA GLU A 185 6.43 16.06 7.24
C GLU A 185 6.22 14.57 7.02
N LYS A 186 4.97 14.08 7.08
CA LYS A 186 4.62 12.69 6.84
C LYS A 186 4.99 12.23 5.42
N ILE A 187 4.58 12.98 4.39
CA ILE A 187 4.90 12.60 3.00
C ILE A 187 6.41 12.72 2.71
N CYS A 188 7.08 13.77 3.21
CA CYS A 188 8.53 13.88 3.09
C CYS A 188 9.24 12.73 3.83
N GLY A 189 8.73 12.31 4.98
CA GLY A 189 9.25 11.18 5.73
C GLY A 189 9.13 9.85 4.98
N ALA A 190 8.03 9.66 4.23
CA ALA A 190 7.84 8.49 3.36
C ALA A 190 8.82 8.47 2.18
N LEU A 191 9.01 9.61 1.52
CA LEU A 191 9.97 9.75 0.42
C LEU A 191 11.41 9.52 0.88
N ARG A 192 11.76 9.98 2.09
CA ARG A 192 13.08 9.72 2.69
C ARG A 192 13.32 8.23 2.96
N VAL A 193 12.27 7.48 3.33
CA VAL A 193 12.38 6.02 3.48
C VAL A 193 12.63 5.37 2.12
N CYS A 194 11.97 5.83 1.05
CA CYS A 194 12.24 5.32 -0.31
C CYS A 194 13.71 5.52 -0.68
N LEU A 195 14.25 6.73 -0.46
CA LEU A 195 15.65 7.06 -0.73
C LEU A 195 16.64 6.28 0.16
N ASP A 196 16.32 6.05 1.43
CA ASP A 196 17.13 5.24 2.37
C ASP A 196 17.27 3.78 1.89
N HIS A 197 16.32 3.31 1.09
CA HIS A 197 16.30 1.99 0.46
C HIS A 197 16.67 2.04 -1.04
N GLU A 198 17.35 3.10 -1.48
CA GLU A 198 17.90 3.26 -2.83
C GLU A 198 16.83 3.26 -3.95
N TYR A 199 15.58 3.60 -3.62
CA TYR A 199 14.54 3.81 -4.62
C TYR A 199 14.55 5.25 -5.14
N ASP A 200 14.65 5.37 -6.47
CA ASP A 200 14.63 6.63 -7.23
C ASP A 200 13.25 6.95 -7.82
N ARG A 201 12.30 6.01 -7.75
CA ARG A 201 10.93 6.10 -8.23
C ARG A 201 9.95 5.78 -7.10
N VAL A 202 8.73 6.29 -7.18
CA VAL A 202 7.69 6.02 -6.17
C VAL A 202 6.30 6.19 -6.76
N VAL A 203 5.36 5.34 -6.35
CA VAL A 203 3.93 5.54 -6.61
C VAL A 203 3.26 6.07 -5.34
N ILE A 204 2.52 7.17 -5.50
CA ILE A 204 1.69 7.76 -4.45
C ILE A 204 0.25 7.65 -4.91
N GLY A 205 -0.58 6.97 -4.11
CA GLY A 205 -2.03 6.92 -4.34
C GLY A 205 -2.73 8.21 -3.92
N ASP A 206 -3.95 8.08 -3.43
CA ASP A 206 -4.77 9.16 -2.90
C ASP A 206 -4.36 9.58 -1.47
N PHE A 207 -3.05 9.68 -1.18
CA PHE A 207 -2.52 9.79 0.19
C PHE A 207 -3.18 10.90 1.03
N GLY A 208 -3.99 10.48 2.00
CA GLY A 208 -4.73 11.39 2.89
C GLY A 208 -6.01 12.01 2.29
N LEU A 209 -6.26 11.82 1.00
CA LEU A 209 -7.51 12.21 0.36
C LEU A 209 -8.62 11.19 0.68
N GLY A 210 -9.81 11.45 0.14
CA GLY A 210 -10.97 10.55 0.26
C GLY A 210 -11.59 10.49 1.67
N ASP A 211 -12.58 9.61 1.80
CA ASP A 211 -13.48 9.55 2.96
C ASP A 211 -12.79 9.13 4.27
N GLY A 212 -11.64 8.46 4.19
CA GLY A 212 -10.89 7.97 5.36
C GLY A 212 -10.25 9.11 6.16
N SER A 213 -9.71 10.10 5.45
CA SER A 213 -8.80 11.11 6.02
C SER A 213 -9.24 12.55 5.77
N LEU A 214 -10.04 12.83 4.73
CA LEU A 214 -10.64 14.13 4.44
C LEU A 214 -9.62 15.28 4.35
N ASN A 215 -8.41 15.02 3.84
CA ASN A 215 -7.48 16.10 3.55
C ASN A 215 -7.92 16.85 2.28
N PRO A 216 -7.67 18.17 2.24
CA PRO A 216 -7.88 18.96 1.04
C PRO A 216 -6.86 18.57 -0.04
N PRO A 217 -7.21 18.73 -1.33
CA PRO A 217 -6.27 18.48 -2.43
C PRO A 217 -5.15 19.54 -2.58
N GLN A 218 -5.21 20.70 -1.90
CA GLN A 218 -4.20 21.81 -1.96
C GLN A 218 -3.56 22.15 -0.59
#